data_AF-A0A368FIG9-F1
#
_entry.id   AF-A0A368FIG9-F1
#
_cell.length_a   1.000
_cell.length_b   1.000
_cell.length_c   1.000
_cell.angle_alpha   90.00
_cell.angle_beta   90.00
_cell.angle_gamma   90.00
#
_symmetry.space_group_name_H-M   'P 1'
#
loop_
_entity.id
_entity.type
_entity.pdbx_description
1 polymer ?
#
loop_
_entity_poly.entity_id
_entity_poly.type
_entity_poly.pdbx_seq_one_letter_code
_entity_poly.pdbx_strand_id
1 'polypeptide(L)'
;MIGAIVPYVSKIRRSYQSNDLIDRLNYQYTAMLVALGAITLAATQYVGKPIQCWVPAQFTGAWEKYAETYCFIKGSYFLPDDEHPNEDFIERDNAVSENLKFHDFNRRSCIQSA
;
A
#
# COMPACT_ATOMS: atom_id res chain seq x y z
N MET A 1 3.89 17.86 -12.22
CA MET A 1 3.76 16.51 -12.85
C MET A 1 2.40 16.27 -13.52
N ILE A 2 1.31 16.92 -13.08
CA ILE A 2 -0.03 16.78 -13.66
C ILE A 2 -0.11 17.25 -15.14
N GLY A 3 0.66 18.27 -15.53
CA GLY A 3 0.68 18.82 -16.89
C GLY A 3 1.17 17.87 -17.99
N ALA A 4 1.95 16.84 -17.65
CA ALA A 4 2.42 15.84 -18.62
C ALA A 4 1.34 14.80 -19.00
N ILE A 5 0.30 14.66 -18.17
CA ILE A 5 -0.72 13.62 -18.29
C ILE A 5 -1.92 14.12 -19.13
N VAL A 6 -2.14 15.43 -19.15
CA VAL A 6 -3.21 16.13 -19.90
C VAL A 6 -3.29 15.72 -21.38
N PRO A 7 -2.20 15.65 -22.17
CA PRO A 7 -2.29 15.25 -23.58
C PRO A 7 -2.60 13.76 -23.78
N TYR A 8 -2.36 12.90 -22.78
CA TYR A 8 -2.70 11.47 -22.85
C TYR A 8 -4.17 11.21 -22.52
N VAL A 9 -4.72 11.94 -21.54
CA VAL A 9 -6.13 11.82 -21.15
C VAL A 9 -7.06 12.28 -22.28
N SER A 10 -6.69 13.33 -23.02
CA SER A 10 -7.47 13.79 -24.18
C SER A 10 -7.53 12.75 -25.31
N LYS A 11 -6.47 11.93 -25.44
CA LYS A 11 -6.38 10.83 -26.41
C LYS A 11 -7.25 9.63 -26.01
N ILE A 12 -7.43 9.40 -24.71
CA ILE A 12 -8.31 8.34 -24.20
C ILE A 12 -9.76 8.54 -24.63
N ARG A 13 -10.21 9.78 -24.90
CA ARG A 13 -11.60 10.11 -25.23
C ARG A 13 -11.95 10.02 -26.72
N ARG A 14 -11.11 9.38 -27.56
CA ARG A 14 -11.37 9.24 -28.99
C ARG A 14 -12.60 8.34 -29.22
N SER A 15 -13.76 8.96 -29.38
CA SER A 15 -15.01 8.28 -29.71
C SER A 15 -14.95 7.81 -31.16
N TYR A 16 -14.84 6.50 -31.40
CA TYR A 16 -15.12 5.95 -32.72
C TYR A 16 -16.63 6.12 -32.98
N GLN A 17 -17.00 6.60 -34.16
CA GLN A 17 -18.33 7.16 -34.47
C GLN A 17 -19.43 6.08 -34.66
N SER A 18 -19.18 4.83 -34.26
CA SER A 18 -20.06 3.67 -34.46
C SER A 18 -19.94 2.65 -33.32
N ASN A 19 -20.04 3.08 -32.05
CA ASN A 19 -20.01 2.18 -30.89
C ASN A 19 -21.34 2.25 -30.13
N ASP A 20 -21.91 1.09 -29.84
CA ASP A 20 -23.12 0.95 -29.04
C ASP A 20 -22.86 1.35 -27.58
N LEU A 21 -23.92 1.63 -26.83
CA LEU A 21 -23.84 2.05 -25.42
C LEU A 21 -23.02 1.08 -24.55
N ILE A 22 -23.06 -0.21 -24.88
CA ILE A 22 -22.36 -1.28 -24.16
C ILE A 22 -20.83 -1.13 -24.30
N ASP A 23 -20.31 -0.82 -25.49
CA ASP A 23 -18.88 -0.62 -25.74
C ASP A 23 -18.35 0.61 -25.01
N ARG A 24 -19.20 1.63 -24.88
CA ARG A 24 -18.88 2.87 -24.18
C ARG A 24 -18.84 2.69 -22.66
N LEU A 25 -19.76 1.89 -22.11
CA LEU A 25 -19.76 1.48 -20.70
C LEU A 25 -18.47 0.73 -20.35
N ASN A 26 -18.08 -0.22 -21.19
CA ASN A 26 -16.90 -1.03 -20.90
C ASN A 26 -15.60 -0.22 -21.04
N TYR A 27 -15.26 0.28 -22.24
CA TYR A 27 -13.93 0.90 -22.43
C TYR A 27 -13.76 2.23 -21.69
N GLN A 28 -14.85 2.99 -21.49
CA GLN A 28 -14.77 4.35 -20.96
C GLN A 28 -15.04 4.40 -19.45
N TYR A 29 -16.08 3.73 -18.95
CA TYR A 29 -16.41 3.77 -17.52
C TYR A 29 -15.54 2.83 -16.69
N THR A 30 -15.25 1.60 -17.13
CA THR A 30 -14.38 0.71 -16.34
C THR A 30 -12.97 1.29 -16.23
N ALA A 31 -12.40 1.79 -17.34
CA ALA A 31 -11.09 2.44 -17.33
C ALA A 31 -11.06 3.69 -16.45
N MET A 32 -12.13 4.51 -16.47
CA MET A 32 -12.22 5.68 -15.58
C MET A 32 -12.32 5.26 -14.10
N LEU A 33 -13.12 4.24 -13.77
CA LEU A 33 -13.25 3.76 -12.39
C LEU A 33 -11.93 3.18 -11.86
N VAL A 34 -11.23 2.37 -12.65
CA VAL A 34 -9.92 1.82 -12.29
C VAL A 34 -8.89 2.95 -12.15
N ALA A 35 -8.88 3.92 -13.06
CA ALA A 35 -7.97 5.07 -12.98
C ALA A 35 -8.23 5.93 -11.73
N LEU A 36 -9.50 6.19 -11.40
CA LEU A 36 -9.86 6.92 -10.18
C LEU A 36 -9.50 6.14 -8.91
N GLY A 37 -9.71 4.82 -8.91
CA GLY A 37 -9.28 3.95 -7.81
C GLY A 37 -7.76 4.00 -7.61
N ALA A 38 -6.99 3.85 -8.69
CA ALA A 38 -5.54 3.92 -8.64
C ALA A 38 -5.02 5.28 -8.15
N ILE A 39 -5.61 6.38 -8.62
CA ILE A 39 -5.26 7.73 -8.16
C ILE A 39 -5.60 7.91 -6.67
N THR A 40 -6.75 7.41 -6.23
CA THR A 40 -7.17 7.50 -4.82
C THR A 40 -6.22 6.73 -3.92
N LEU A 41 -5.84 5.50 -4.30
CA LEU A 41 -4.85 4.71 -3.58
C LEU A 41 -3.46 5.37 -3.58
N ALA A 42 -3.04 5.96 -4.69
CA ALA A 42 -1.77 6.68 -4.76
C ALA A 42 -1.80 7.93 -3.88
N ALA A 43 -2.92 8.66 -3.85
CA ALA A 43 -3.09 9.84 -3.01
C ALA A 43 -3.07 9.49 -1.51
N THR A 44 -3.70 8.39 -1.11
CA THR A 44 -3.69 7.93 0.29
C THR A 44 -2.29 7.52 0.74
N GLN A 45 -1.47 6.97 -0.16
CA GLN A 45 -0.07 6.64 0.10
C GLN A 45 0.84 7.88 0.16
N TYR A 46 0.53 8.95 -0.58
CA TYR A 46 1.39 10.14 -0.68
C TYR A 46 1.19 11.15 0.46
N VAL A 47 -0.03 11.23 1.01
CA VAL A 47 -0.39 12.20 2.07
C VAL A 47 -0.49 11.51 3.44
N GLY A 48 -0.70 10.19 3.48
CA GLY A 48 -0.82 9.40 4.71
C GLY A 48 0.49 8.78 5.18
N LYS A 49 0.49 8.28 6.43
CA LYS A 49 1.50 7.32 6.89
C LYS A 49 1.00 5.91 6.52
N PRO A 50 1.72 5.14 5.69
CA PRO A 50 1.24 3.85 5.19
C PRO A 50 1.06 2.79 6.30
N ILE A 51 1.79 2.94 7.41
CA ILE A 51 1.68 2.12 8.62
C ILE A 51 1.97 2.99 9.84
N GLN A 52 1.29 2.72 10.95
CA GLN A 52 1.51 3.36 12.26
C GLN A 52 1.96 2.28 13.23
N CYS A 53 3.21 2.35 13.66
CA CYS A 53 3.80 1.36 14.55
C CYS A 53 3.71 1.78 16.01
N TRP A 54 3.58 0.81 16.91
CA TRP A 54 3.77 1.06 18.33
C TRP A 54 5.27 1.09 18.63
N VAL A 55 5.82 2.30 18.76
CA VAL A 55 7.22 2.54 19.15
C VAL A 55 7.34 2.77 20.65
N PRO A 56 8.49 2.45 21.26
CA PRO A 56 8.67 2.66 22.68
C PRO A 56 8.76 4.17 22.99
N ALA A 57 8.34 4.56 24.21
CA ALA A 57 8.12 5.97 24.58
C ALA A 57 9.38 6.84 24.55
N GLN A 58 10.58 6.25 24.56
CA GLN A 58 11.85 6.97 24.44
C GLN A 58 12.18 7.45 23.02
N PHE A 59 11.44 7.02 21.99
CA PHE A 59 11.69 7.43 20.61
C PHE A 59 11.11 8.82 20.34
N THR A 60 11.95 9.73 19.83
CA THR A 60 11.47 11.02 19.30
C THR A 60 10.67 10.80 18.01
N GLY A 61 9.80 11.74 17.62
CA GLY A 61 8.99 11.60 16.40
C GLY A 61 9.75 11.39 15.08
N ALA A 62 11.05 11.74 15.02
CA ALA A 62 11.89 11.42 13.86
C ALA A 62 12.23 9.92 13.77
N TRP A 63 12.50 9.29 14.91
CA TRP A 63 12.76 7.85 15.01
C TRP A 63 11.50 7.03 14.78
N GLU A 64 10.33 7.55 15.17
CA GLU A 64 9.03 6.97 14.84
C GLU A 64 8.86 6.84 13.32
N LYS A 65 9.06 7.94 12.57
CA LYS A 65 8.96 7.91 11.10
C LYS A 65 9.97 6.99 10.43
N TYR A 66 11.18 6.91 10.98
CA TYR A 66 12.20 5.98 10.50
C TYR A 66 11.77 4.53 10.69
N ALA A 67 11.29 4.18 11.90
CA ALA A 67 10.81 2.85 12.21
C ALA A 67 9.60 2.45 11.35
N GLU A 68 8.65 3.37 11.14
CA GLU A 68 7.50 3.18 10.25
C GLU A 68 7.94 2.84 8.82
N THR A 69 8.91 3.59 8.29
CA THR A 69 9.43 3.40 6.93
C THR A 69 10.23 2.10 6.81
N TYR A 70 11.02 1.77 7.85
CA TYR A 70 11.81 0.55 7.88
C TYR A 70 10.93 -0.70 7.88
N CYS A 71 9.89 -0.73 8.72
CA CYS A 71 8.93 -1.82 8.76
C CYS A 71 8.17 -1.96 7.42
N PHE A 72 7.79 -0.83 6.81
CA PHE A 72 7.13 -0.83 5.50
C PHE A 72 7.98 -1.48 4.40
N ILE A 73 9.29 -1.23 4.36
CA ILE A 73 10.18 -1.76 3.32
C ILE A 73 10.56 -3.22 3.60
N LYS A 74 10.78 -3.58 4.87
CA LYS A 74 11.21 -4.93 5.26
C LYS A 74 10.08 -5.95 5.28
N GLY A 75 8.83 -5.51 5.37
CA GLY A 75 7.68 -6.39 5.54
C GLY A 75 7.49 -6.81 6.99
N SER A 76 6.29 -7.32 7.29
CA SER A 76 5.88 -7.76 8.62
C SER A 76 5.17 -9.10 8.54
N TYR A 77 5.29 -9.92 9.58
CA TYR A 77 4.54 -11.16 9.73
C TYR A 77 3.55 -11.06 10.90
N PHE A 78 2.53 -11.91 10.90
CA PHE A 78 1.59 -12.02 12.00
C PHE A 78 2.12 -13.03 13.02
N LEU A 79 2.15 -12.63 14.30
CA LEU A 79 2.47 -13.51 15.41
C LEU A 79 1.25 -13.57 16.35
N PRO A 80 0.70 -14.76 16.65
CA PRO A 80 -0.35 -14.93 17.66
C PRO A 80 0.10 -14.44 19.03
N ASP A 81 -0.82 -13.90 19.84
CA ASP A 81 -0.52 -13.35 21.17
C ASP A 81 0.06 -14.41 22.14
N ASP A 82 -0.21 -15.70 21.92
CA ASP A 82 0.25 -16.80 22.77
C ASP A 82 1.63 -17.37 22.37
N GLU A 83 2.20 -16.88 21.26
CA GLU A 83 3.43 -17.41 20.67
C GLU A 83 4.61 -16.44 20.84
N HIS A 84 5.78 -16.99 21.19
CA HIS A 84 6.99 -16.20 21.29
C HIS A 84 7.70 -16.17 19.92
N PRO A 85 8.34 -15.05 19.55
CA PRO A 85 9.11 -15.01 18.31
C PRO A 85 10.26 -16.03 18.38
N ASN A 86 10.41 -16.81 17.31
CA ASN A 86 11.55 -17.73 17.16
C ASN A 86 12.88 -16.97 17.31
N GLU A 87 13.87 -17.55 17.98
CA GLU A 87 15.20 -16.91 18.13
C GLU A 87 15.98 -16.91 16.80
N ASP A 88 15.67 -17.86 15.92
CA ASP A 88 16.33 -18.03 14.63
C ASP A 88 15.88 -16.97 13.61
N PHE A 89 16.80 -16.08 13.25
CA PHE A 89 16.56 -15.01 12.28
C PHE A 89 16.15 -15.53 10.90
N ILE A 90 16.69 -16.67 10.47
CA ILE A 90 16.39 -17.26 9.16
C ILE A 90 14.92 -17.70 9.10
N GLU A 91 14.42 -18.31 10.17
CA GLU A 91 13.04 -18.80 10.24
C GLU A 91 12.04 -17.64 10.28
N ARG A 92 12.38 -16.55 10.98
CA ARG A 92 11.57 -15.33 10.99
C ARG A 92 11.51 -14.64 9.62
N ASP A 93 12.63 -14.55 8.91
CA ASP A 93 12.68 -13.94 7.57
C ASP A 93 11.91 -14.77 6.54
N ASN A 94 12.01 -16.10 6.62
CA ASN A 94 11.20 -17.01 5.82
C ASN A 94 9.70 -16.82 6.11
N ALA A 95 9.30 -16.65 7.38
CA ALA A 95 7.92 -16.42 7.75
C ALA A 95 7.35 -15.10 7.18
N VAL A 96 8.18 -14.05 7.05
CA VAL A 96 7.80 -12.81 6.35
C VAL A 96 7.54 -13.08 4.88
N SER A 97 8.41 -13.84 4.21
CA SER A 97 8.26 -14.14 2.78
C SER A 97 7.08 -15.07 2.47
N GLU A 98 6.78 -16.01 3.36
CA GLU A 98 5.73 -17.01 3.17
C GLU A 98 4.34 -16.49 3.56
N ASN A 99 4.26 -15.66 4.60
CA ASN A 99 3.00 -15.09 5.12
C ASN A 99 2.89 -13.59 4.90
N LEU A 100 3.34 -13.13 3.73
CA LEU A 100 3.26 -11.72 3.34
C LEU A 100 1.77 -11.30 3.25
N LYS A 101 1.19 -10.85 4.37
CA LYS A 101 -0.18 -10.33 4.38
C LYS A 101 -0.16 -8.91 3.85
N PHE A 102 -1.03 -8.65 2.88
CA PHE A 102 -1.28 -7.31 2.33
C PHE A 102 -1.67 -6.36 3.47
N HIS A 103 -0.71 -5.55 3.90
CA HIS A 103 -0.79 -4.46 4.88
C HIS A 103 -2.01 -4.52 5.81
N ASP A 104 -1.96 -5.44 6.77
CA ASP A 104 -2.90 -5.40 7.89
C ASP A 104 -2.51 -4.21 8.78
N PHE A 105 -3.44 -3.29 9.02
CA PHE A 105 -3.27 -2.12 9.89
C PHE A 105 -3.31 -2.54 11.38
N ASN A 106 -2.80 -3.73 11.70
CA ASN A 106 -2.82 -4.25 13.05
C ASN A 106 -1.67 -3.62 13.84
N ARG A 107 -2.02 -2.71 14.75
CA ARG A 107 -1.13 -1.85 15.55
C ARG A 107 -0.09 -2.59 16.41
N ARG A 108 -0.15 -3.93 16.51
CA ARG A 108 0.71 -4.75 17.36
C ARG A 108 1.95 -5.34 16.67
N SER A 109 1.91 -5.55 15.36
CA SER A 109 2.97 -6.30 14.64
C SER A 109 4.35 -5.65 14.63
N CYS A 110 4.49 -4.41 15.11
CA CYS A 110 5.79 -3.72 15.22
C CYS A 110 6.46 -3.84 16.60
N ILE A 111 5.76 -4.34 17.63
CA ILE A 111 6.32 -4.43 18.99
C ILE A 111 7.45 -5.48 19.07
N GLN A 112 7.42 -6.52 18.23
CA GLN A 112 8.39 -7.63 18.25
C GLN A 112 9.50 -7.56 17.19
N SER A 113 9.57 -6.45 16.43
CA SER A 113 10.59 -6.26 15.40
C SER A 113 11.69 -5.27 15.79
N ALA A 114 11.61 -4.68 16.99
CA ALA A 114 12.60 -3.77 17.56
C ALA A 114 13.32 -4.41 18.75
#